data_AF-A0A418GE10-F1
#
_entry.id   AF-A0A418GE10-F1
#
_cell.length_a   1.000
_cell.length_b   1.000
_cell.length_c   1.000
_cell.angle_alpha   90.00
_cell.angle_beta   90.00
_cell.angle_gamma   90.00
#
_symmetry.space_group_name_H-M   'P 1'
#
loop_
_entity.id
_entity.type
_entity.pdbx_description
1 polymer ?
#
loop_
_entity_poly.entity_id
_entity_poly.type
_entity_poly.pdbx_seq_one_letter_code
_entity_poly.pdbx_strand_id
1 'polypeptide(L)'
;MPGLKITLLQQPLVWMDGPANLRHFDRQLEGITGRDVIVLPEMFTSGFAMEAAASSLAQDDVVNWMTAKAQQCNALIAGSVALQTESGSVNRFLLVEPGGTVHFYDKRHL
;
A
#
# COMPACT_ATOMS: atom_id res chain seq x y z
N MET A 1 -23.94 -15.61 -0.98
CA MET A 1 -22.82 -14.86 -0.37
C MET A 1 -23.21 -13.39 -0.38
N PRO A 2 -22.98 -12.63 0.71
CA PRO A 2 -23.11 -11.18 0.65
C PRO A 2 -22.15 -10.60 -0.40
N GLY A 3 -22.49 -9.43 -0.96
CA GLY A 3 -21.65 -8.76 -1.96
C GLY A 3 -20.37 -8.19 -1.36
N LEU A 4 -19.28 -8.25 -2.11
CA LEU A 4 -17.97 -7.70 -1.73
C LEU A 4 -17.97 -6.18 -1.89
N LYS A 5 -17.64 -5.45 -0.82
CA LYS A 5 -17.58 -3.99 -0.78
C LYS A 5 -16.13 -3.52 -0.92
N ILE A 6 -15.85 -2.87 -2.05
CA ILE A 6 -14.52 -2.40 -2.41
C ILE A 6 -14.48 -0.88 -2.35
N THR A 7 -13.41 -0.32 -1.79
CA THR A 7 -13.09 1.11 -1.90
C THR A 7 -11.80 1.29 -2.69
N LEU A 8 -11.81 2.24 -3.62
CA LEU A 8 -10.64 2.62 -4.41
C LEU A 8 -10.21 4.02 -3.96
N LEU A 9 -8.97 4.17 -3.49
CA LEU A 9 -8.42 5.46 -3.06
C LEU A 9 -7.63 6.09 -4.20
N GLN A 10 -8.30 6.92 -5.00
CA GLN A 10 -7.65 7.81 -5.95
C GLN A 10 -7.21 9.09 -5.23
N GLN A 11 -5.93 9.19 -4.92
CA GLN A 11 -5.35 10.28 -4.11
C GLN A 11 -4.09 10.84 -4.78
N PRO A 12 -3.80 12.14 -4.62
CA PRO A 12 -2.51 12.69 -5.00
C PRO A 12 -1.40 12.07 -4.14
N LEU A 13 -0.24 11.83 -4.75
CA LEU A 13 0.95 11.35 -4.06
C LEU A 13 1.97 12.47 -3.94
N VAL A 14 2.55 12.61 -2.76
CA VAL A 14 3.71 13.48 -2.55
C VAL A 14 4.91 12.80 -3.19
N TRP A 15 5.54 13.52 -4.12
CA TRP A 15 6.66 12.98 -4.89
C TRP A 15 7.83 12.60 -3.99
N MET A 16 8.23 11.33 -4.05
CA MET A 16 9.39 10.75 -3.37
C MET A 16 9.40 10.91 -1.84
N ASP A 17 8.24 11.09 -1.21
CA ASP A 17 8.11 11.27 0.24
C ASP A 17 7.19 10.22 0.86
N GLY A 18 7.79 9.07 1.20
CA GLY A 18 7.15 7.96 1.91
C GLY A 18 6.39 8.40 3.15
N PRO A 19 7.06 9.02 4.13
CA PRO A 19 6.40 9.46 5.36
C PRO A 19 5.23 10.42 5.13
N ALA A 20 5.32 11.36 4.18
CA ALA A 20 4.22 12.26 3.87
C ALA A 20 3.03 11.51 3.26
N ASN A 21 3.29 10.57 2.36
CA ASN A 21 2.24 9.73 1.77
C ASN A 21 1.54 8.85 2.82
N LEU A 22 2.29 8.20 3.72
CA LEU A 22 1.69 7.41 4.80
C LEU A 22 0.79 8.27 5.70
N ARG A 23 1.25 9.46 6.10
CA ARG A 23 0.43 10.42 6.89
C ARG A 23 -0.80 10.93 6.13
N HIS A 24 -0.72 11.03 4.80
CA HIS A 24 -1.86 11.39 3.96
C HIS A 24 -2.90 10.27 3.99
N PHE A 25 -2.48 9.03 3.73
CA PHE A 25 -3.39 7.89 3.74
C PHE A 25 -3.95 7.55 5.12
N ASP A 26 -3.21 7.80 6.20
CA ASP A 26 -3.75 7.69 7.57
C ASP A 26 -5.06 8.47 7.70
N ARG A 27 -5.07 9.74 7.28
CA ARG A 27 -6.25 10.60 7.33
C ARG A 27 -7.37 10.12 6.42
N GLN A 28 -7.03 9.63 5.23
CA GLN A 28 -8.03 9.13 4.28
C GLN A 28 -8.73 7.86 4.78
N LEU A 29 -8.04 7.05 5.58
CA LEU A 29 -8.55 5.78 6.10
C LEU A 29 -9.40 5.92 7.38
N GLU A 30 -9.22 7.00 8.17
CA GLU A 30 -9.94 7.23 9.43
C GLU A 30 -11.47 7.13 9.32
N GLY A 31 -12.05 7.56 8.20
CA GLY A 31 -13.51 7.55 7.98
C GLY A 31 -14.06 6.30 7.30
N ILE A 32 -13.21 5.35 6.90
CA ILE A 32 -13.63 4.22 6.07
C ILE A 32 -14.03 3.04 6.96
N THR A 33 -15.29 2.63 6.86
CA THR A 33 -15.84 1.49 7.60
C THR A 33 -16.72 0.60 6.73
N GLY A 34 -16.89 -0.65 7.16
CA GLY A 34 -17.79 -1.62 6.52
C GLY A 34 -17.38 -1.99 5.09
N ARG A 35 -16.07 -2.05 4.83
CA ARG A 35 -15.47 -2.49 3.55
C ARG A 35 -14.74 -3.80 3.75
N ASP A 36 -14.67 -4.57 2.68
CA ASP A 36 -13.94 -5.84 2.68
C ASP A 36 -12.53 -5.63 2.10
N VAL A 37 -12.39 -4.72 1.11
CA VAL A 37 -11.12 -4.41 0.44
C VAL A 37 -10.99 -2.90 0.23
N ILE A 38 -9.81 -2.36 0.51
CA ILE A 38 -9.42 -0.99 0.23
C ILE A 38 -8.14 -1.03 -0.63
N VAL A 39 -8.20 -0.41 -1.81
CA VAL A 39 -7.10 -0.40 -2.79
C VAL A 39 -6.50 1.01 -2.87
N LEU A 40 -5.21 1.10 -2.55
CA LEU A 40 -4.35 2.26 -2.67
C LEU A 40 -3.75 2.34 -4.08
N PRO A 41 -3.21 3.51 -4.49
CA PRO A 41 -2.54 3.67 -5.77
C PRO A 41 -1.33 2.75 -5.97
N GLU A 42 -0.90 2.64 -7.22
CA GLU A 42 0.43 2.12 -7.56
C GLU A 42 1.52 3.05 -6.99
N MET A 43 2.58 2.45 -6.45
CA MET A 43 3.72 3.13 -5.82
C MET A 43 3.30 4.21 -4.81
N PHE A 44 2.32 3.90 -3.96
CA PHE A 44 1.64 4.90 -3.11
C PHE A 44 2.55 5.59 -2.09
N THR A 45 3.76 5.08 -1.83
CA THR A 45 4.72 5.69 -0.92
C THR A 45 5.62 6.71 -1.62
N SER A 46 5.80 6.66 -2.93
CA SER A 46 6.77 7.51 -3.64
C SER A 46 6.16 8.32 -4.79
N GLY A 47 5.01 7.92 -5.31
CA GLY A 47 4.65 8.26 -6.68
C GLY A 47 5.46 7.43 -7.69
N PHE A 48 5.04 7.50 -8.96
CA PHE A 48 5.64 6.71 -10.04
C PHE A 48 6.97 7.34 -10.49
N ALA A 49 8.07 6.98 -9.83
CA ALA A 49 9.41 7.48 -10.12
C ALA A 49 10.36 6.32 -10.45
N MET A 50 11.23 6.52 -11.44
CA MET A 50 12.20 5.52 -11.90
C MET A 50 13.21 5.15 -10.81
N GLU A 51 13.59 6.12 -9.99
CA GLU A 51 14.57 5.98 -8.91
C GLU A 51 13.94 5.66 -7.55
N ALA A 52 12.61 5.47 -7.50
CA ALA A 52 11.86 5.31 -6.25
C ALA A 52 12.42 4.22 -5.33
N ALA A 53 12.91 3.11 -5.89
CA ALA A 53 13.48 2.01 -5.11
C ALA A 53 14.75 2.40 -4.33
N ALA A 54 15.54 3.35 -4.82
CA ALA A 54 16.75 3.79 -4.14
C ALA A 54 16.47 4.64 -2.89
N SER A 55 15.27 5.21 -2.78
CA SER A 55 14.81 6.01 -1.64
C SER A 55 13.52 5.44 -1.03
N SER A 56 13.23 4.16 -1.27
CA SER A 56 12.02 3.52 -0.78
C SER A 56 12.08 3.35 0.73
N LEU A 57 10.91 3.41 1.37
CA LEU A 57 10.76 2.90 2.73
C LEU A 57 11.15 1.42 2.78
N ALA A 58 11.64 0.96 3.94
CA ALA A 58 11.87 -0.47 4.15
C ALA A 58 10.54 -1.22 4.01
N GLN A 59 10.58 -2.43 3.43
CA GLN A 59 9.37 -3.22 3.24
C GLN A 59 8.63 -3.44 4.57
N ASP A 60 9.37 -3.73 5.64
CA ASP A 60 8.80 -3.98 6.96
C ASP A 60 8.04 -2.77 7.49
N ASP A 61 8.53 -1.54 7.27
CA ASP A 61 7.84 -0.32 7.68
C ASP A 61 6.50 -0.16 6.95
N VAL A 62 6.49 -0.42 5.64
CA VAL A 62 5.27 -0.37 4.82
C VAL A 62 4.28 -1.45 5.24
N VAL A 63 4.76 -2.69 5.42
CA VAL A 63 3.92 -3.82 5.84
C VAL A 63 3.33 -3.59 7.23
N ASN A 64 4.13 -3.08 8.17
CA ASN A 64 3.65 -2.73 9.50
C ASN A 64 2.56 -1.66 9.45
N TRP A 65 2.77 -0.61 8.64
CA TRP A 65 1.75 0.41 8.42
C TRP A 65 0.47 -0.17 7.81
N MET A 66 0.59 -0.96 6.72
CA MET A 66 -0.56 -1.60 6.06
C MET A 66 -1.31 -2.55 7.00
N THR A 67 -0.60 -3.28 7.85
CA THR A 67 -1.19 -4.18 8.86
C THR A 67 -2.01 -3.40 9.88
N ALA A 68 -1.46 -2.29 10.39
CA ALA A 68 -2.19 -1.42 11.31
C ALA A 68 -3.46 -0.84 10.65
N LYS A 69 -3.40 -0.44 9.38
CA LYS A 69 -4.56 0.04 8.64
C LYS A 69 -5.60 -1.06 8.37
N ALA A 70 -5.16 -2.28 8.06
CA ALA A 70 -6.03 -3.43 7.83
C ALA A 70 -6.82 -3.79 9.10
N GLN A 71 -6.15 -3.78 10.25
CA GLN A 71 -6.77 -3.97 11.56
C GLN A 71 -7.74 -2.84 11.90
N GLN A 72 -7.33 -1.58 11.70
CA GLN A 72 -8.18 -0.40 11.96
C GLN A 72 -9.47 -0.44 11.13
N CYS A 73 -9.40 -0.78 9.85
CA CYS A 73 -10.55 -0.79 8.95
C CYS A 73 -11.33 -2.12 8.99
N ASN A 74 -10.76 -3.16 9.62
CA ASN A 74 -11.19 -4.55 9.50
C ASN A 74 -11.42 -4.94 8.02
N ALA A 75 -10.46 -4.58 7.16
CA ALA A 75 -10.53 -4.77 5.71
C ALA A 75 -9.15 -5.15 5.16
N LEU A 76 -9.12 -5.84 4.02
CA LEU A 76 -7.90 -6.01 3.25
C LEU A 76 -7.38 -4.66 2.76
N ILE A 77 -6.09 -4.37 2.95
CA ILE A 77 -5.43 -3.19 2.38
C ILE A 77 -4.53 -3.66 1.25
N ALA A 78 -4.71 -3.09 0.07
CA ALA A 78 -3.98 -3.43 -1.13
C ALA A 78 -3.31 -2.21 -1.75
N GLY A 79 -2.14 -2.35 -2.35
CA GLY A 79 -1.45 -1.25 -3.02
C GLY A 79 -0.05 -1.70 -3.44
N SER A 80 0.62 -0.94 -4.32
CA SER A 80 2.00 -1.28 -4.68
C SER A 80 3.01 -0.26 -4.18
N VAL A 81 4.24 -0.73 -3.97
CA VAL A 81 5.37 0.08 -3.53
C VAL A 81 6.60 -0.26 -4.36
N ALA A 82 7.41 0.76 -4.64
CA ALA A 82 8.76 0.53 -5.13
C ALA A 82 9.61 0.00 -3.96
N LEU A 83 10.36 -1.07 -4.21
CA LEU A 83 11.26 -1.67 -3.21
C LEU A 83 12.60 -2.03 -3.85
N GLN A 84 13.67 -1.87 -3.08
CA GLN A 84 14.95 -2.45 -3.40
C GLN A 84 15.06 -3.85 -2.82
N THR A 85 15.33 -4.84 -3.66
CA THR A 85 15.60 -6.23 -3.24
C THR A 85 17.02 -6.65 -3.64
N GLU A 86 17.45 -7.82 -3.20
CA GLU A 86 18.73 -8.42 -3.60
C GLU A 86 18.82 -8.66 -5.11
N SER A 87 17.69 -8.94 -5.78
CA SER A 87 17.63 -9.18 -7.23
C SER A 87 17.39 -7.90 -8.05
N GLY A 88 17.28 -6.75 -7.38
CA GLY A 88 17.06 -5.45 -8.00
C GLY A 88 15.80 -4.75 -7.52
N SER A 89 15.51 -3.61 -8.15
CA SER A 89 14.33 -2.80 -7.88
C SER A 89 13.07 -3.50 -8.42
N VAL A 90 12.03 -3.56 -7.60
CA VAL A 90 10.73 -4.14 -7.96
C VAL A 90 9.61 -3.16 -7.67
N ASN A 91 8.52 -3.29 -8.42
CA ASN A 91 7.23 -2.74 -8.06
C ASN A 91 6.40 -3.86 -7.44
N ARG A 92 6.37 -3.90 -6.10
CA ARG A 92 5.71 -4.95 -5.33
C ARG A 92 4.30 -4.54 -4.96
N PHE A 93 3.32 -5.23 -5.50
CA PHE A 93 1.95 -5.19 -4.98
C PHE A 93 1.90 -5.97 -3.68
N LEU A 94 1.31 -5.37 -2.65
CA LEU A 94 1.07 -5.94 -1.34
C LEU A 94 -0.44 -6.04 -1.11
N LEU A 95 -0.88 -7.13 -0.51
CA LEU A 95 -2.23 -7.33 0.00
C LEU A 95 -2.13 -7.82 1.44
N VAL A 96 -2.61 -7.01 2.38
CA VAL A 96 -2.47 -7.26 3.82
C VAL A 96 -3.85 -7.50 4.44
N GLU A 97 -3.99 -8.63 5.10
CA GLU A 97 -5.19 -9.01 5.85
C GLU A 97 -5.23 -8.38 7.25
N PRO A 98 -6.42 -8.15 7.84
CA PRO A 98 -6.55 -7.71 9.23
C PRO A 98 -5.88 -8.67 10.23
N GLY A 99 -5.79 -9.96 9.89
CA GLY A 99 -5.10 -10.98 10.68
C GLY A 99 -3.57 -10.94 10.59
N GLY A 100 -3.00 -10.06 9.76
CA GLY A 100 -1.56 -9.90 9.58
C GLY A 100 -0.95 -10.79 8.49
N THR A 101 -1.74 -11.63 7.80
CA THR A 101 -1.26 -12.34 6.60
C THR A 101 -0.90 -11.33 5.52
N VAL A 102 0.27 -11.48 4.91
CA VAL A 102 0.74 -10.64 3.82
C VAL A 102 0.91 -11.48 2.56
N HIS A 103 0.26 -11.06 1.48
CA HIS A 103 0.46 -11.60 0.14
C HIS A 103 1.17 -10.56 -0.72
N PHE A 104 1.97 -10.99 -1.69
CA PHE A 104 2.64 -10.07 -2.59
C PHE A 104 2.74 -10.57 -4.02
N TYR A 105 2.89 -9.63 -4.95
CA TYR A 105 3.15 -9.87 -6.37
C TYR A 105 4.12 -8.81 -6.89
N ASP A 106 5.24 -9.24 -7.46
CA ASP A 106 6.17 -8.34 -8.15
C ASP A 106 5.70 -8.15 -9.60
N LYS A 107 5.51 -6.88 -10.01
CA LYS A 107 5.03 -6.51 -11.34
C LYS A 107 5.96 -7.09 -12.41
N ARG A 108 5.42 -7.96 -13.26
CA ARG A 108 6.18 -8.66 -14.31
C ARG A 108 6.48 -7.79 -15.54
N HIS A 109 5.58 -6.86 -15.84
CA HIS A 109 5.68 -5.98 -17.01
C HIS A 109 5.79 -4.54 -16.50
N LEU A 110 7.00 -3.98 -16.58
CA LEU A 110 7.35 -2.64 -16.11
C LEU A 110 7.12 -1.60 -17.20
#